data_AF-A0A1I3D0P2-F1
#
_entry.id   AF-A0A1I3D0P2-F1
#
_cell.length_a   1.000
_cell.length_b   1.000
_cell.length_c   1.000
_cell.angle_alpha   90.00
_cell.angle_beta   90.00
_cell.angle_gamma   90.00
#
_symmetry.space_group_name_H-M   'P 1'
#
loop_
_entity.id
_entity.type
_entity.pdbx_description
1 polymer ?
#
loop_
_entity_poly.entity_id
_entity_poly.type
_entity_poly.pdbx_seq_one_letter_code
_entity_poly.pdbx_strand_id
1 'polypeptide(L)'
;MKPTFTSITSIKTSKKLATYHLSPKNLSFAFTSLSPKHLLPALVAVALIVALLAAPLTAFAEEPSFQTPGFEGGVQDPRIYREMIFITGQPVLLEGELTISDRGGRVTYNYRNLSSADGEITMTRNVTMEKVVRENGGDQKTETYELTRFRETINANDNTYQSDERDNQWSKSSVYHAKPAATYFAGNWDGRKYYNINGDEGRVIVETRGNRIGYDQQWSSIDTQTLVHYIDYEHTNGEEDPLRWQGTAQVQASHNRTVTPHYQANEPTQISFRGAYRLTEQEENVLKVSYDLPRFSADGTPNRQRNLGTDSFMLDSNPTNEMLSIPQMRDTNGHAAEEPIRFLASLSAFPAQVETFGPDLPISRAEFARALTVATGHAEQKHEPERRPSFQRAAREETLFADVGEEHPYRPYIESAYHNNLMAGVDQNRFDPDGTMTRAEAVTILIKALGFQHLAPIQQYGTGYLDDAQIPLWARDAAYLAGELGLITDQSGYFQPQRKLTKADTAILLNDFIDYLRQDLRYDYRERILNF
;
A
#
# COMPACT_ATOMS: atom_id res chain seq x y z
N MET A 1 47.49 -8.86 -19.15
CA MET A 1 47.98 -7.86 -18.18
C MET A 1 47.19 -8.03 -16.89
N LYS A 2 47.81 -8.59 -15.85
CA LYS A 2 47.32 -8.57 -14.46
C LYS A 2 48.05 -7.43 -13.74
N PRO A 3 47.43 -6.69 -12.81
CA PRO A 3 48.17 -5.97 -11.79
C PRO A 3 48.26 -6.80 -10.51
N THR A 4 49.50 -6.96 -10.09
CA THR A 4 50.04 -7.61 -8.91
C THR A 4 49.73 -6.80 -7.64
N PHE A 5 49.40 -7.51 -6.57
CA PHE A 5 49.45 -7.01 -5.20
C PHE A 5 50.91 -6.76 -4.79
N THR A 6 51.16 -5.75 -3.97
CA THR A 6 52.36 -5.68 -3.11
C THR A 6 51.97 -5.16 -1.73
N SER A 7 52.34 -5.98 -0.75
CA SER A 7 52.19 -5.84 0.68
C SER A 7 53.32 -4.97 1.27
N ILE A 8 53.01 -4.15 2.27
CA ILE A 8 53.97 -3.76 3.31
C ILE A 8 53.35 -3.94 4.70
N THR A 9 54.19 -4.54 5.54
CA THR A 9 54.04 -5.18 6.84
C THR A 9 54.00 -4.23 8.04
N SER A 10 53.17 -4.60 9.03
CA SER A 10 53.39 -4.53 10.50
C SER A 10 53.70 -3.18 11.19
N ILE A 11 52.78 -2.76 12.07
CA ILE A 11 53.12 -2.27 13.42
C ILE A 11 52.22 -2.93 14.47
N LYS A 12 52.88 -3.38 15.55
CA LYS A 12 52.41 -4.13 16.70
C LYS A 12 51.44 -3.36 17.62
N THR A 13 50.38 -4.06 18.02
CA THR A 13 49.79 -4.18 19.38
C THR A 13 49.90 -3.03 20.38
N SER A 14 48.74 -2.52 20.83
CA SER A 14 48.46 -2.44 22.27
C SER A 14 46.96 -2.50 22.57
N LYS A 15 46.54 -3.54 23.30
CA LYS A 15 45.26 -3.65 23.99
C LYS A 15 45.18 -2.57 25.08
N LYS A 16 44.10 -1.78 25.11
CA LYS A 16 43.56 -1.20 26.34
C LYS A 16 42.04 -1.21 26.25
N LEU A 17 41.44 -2.21 26.90
CA LEU A 17 40.06 -2.16 27.35
C LEU A 17 39.97 -1.05 28.41
N ALA A 18 39.14 -0.05 28.19
CA ALA A 18 38.70 0.86 29.24
C ALA A 18 37.48 0.26 29.92
N THR A 19 37.73 -0.54 30.96
CA THR A 19 36.76 -0.89 31.98
C THR A 19 36.48 0.36 32.81
N TYR A 20 35.29 0.96 32.67
CA TYR A 20 34.81 1.95 33.63
C TYR A 20 34.37 1.22 34.91
N HIS A 21 35.31 1.10 35.85
CA HIS A 21 35.01 0.79 37.25
C HIS A 21 34.46 2.06 37.92
N LEU A 22 33.14 2.11 38.13
CA LEU A 22 32.55 3.03 39.11
C LEU A 22 32.67 2.41 40.51
N SER A 23 33.34 3.14 41.39
CA SER A 23 33.56 2.81 42.81
C SER A 23 32.26 2.89 43.61
N PRO A 24 31.92 1.93 44.50
CA PRO A 24 30.76 2.00 45.36
C PRO A 24 31.10 2.79 46.63
N LYS A 25 31.23 4.11 46.51
CA LYS A 25 31.29 5.01 47.67
C LYS A 25 30.61 6.32 47.31
N ASN A 26 29.32 6.39 47.64
CA ASN A 26 28.50 7.56 48.02
C ASN A 26 27.03 7.25 47.69
N LEU A 27 26.45 6.29 48.41
CA LEU A 27 25.01 6.09 48.54
C LEU A 27 24.70 6.17 50.03
N SER A 28 24.62 7.40 50.50
CA SER A 28 24.20 7.80 51.84
C SER A 28 23.71 9.23 51.70
N PHE A 29 22.61 9.57 52.36
CA PHE A 29 21.73 10.74 52.18
C PHE A 29 20.66 10.55 51.08
N ALA A 30 19.36 10.55 51.34
CA ALA A 30 18.59 10.55 52.58
C ALA A 30 17.18 10.02 52.26
N PHE A 31 16.85 8.81 52.69
CA PHE A 31 15.46 8.37 52.81
C PHE A 31 15.15 8.29 54.31
N THR A 32 14.81 9.44 54.87
CA THR A 32 14.29 9.54 56.23
C THR A 32 12.96 10.27 56.18
N SER A 33 11.93 9.57 56.66
CA SER A 33 10.52 9.96 56.81
C SER A 33 9.67 10.14 55.53
N LEU A 34 9.25 9.01 54.95
CA LEU A 34 7.94 8.92 54.29
C LEU A 34 7.06 7.98 55.10
N SER A 35 5.90 8.47 55.53
CA SER A 35 4.96 7.70 56.36
C SER A 35 4.40 6.51 55.57
N PRO A 36 4.06 5.38 56.22
CA PRO A 36 3.58 4.17 55.55
C PRO A 36 2.26 4.35 54.77
N LYS A 37 1.58 5.50 54.90
CA LYS A 37 0.35 5.83 54.13
C LYS A 37 0.61 6.33 52.70
N HIS A 38 1.87 6.63 52.33
CA HIS A 38 2.22 7.16 51.00
C HIS A 38 3.18 6.28 50.19
N LEU A 39 3.65 5.16 50.75
CA LEU A 39 4.56 4.22 50.08
C LEU A 39 3.87 3.41 48.98
N LEU A 40 2.62 2.98 49.20
CA LEU A 40 1.84 2.25 48.20
C LEU A 40 1.48 3.09 46.97
N PRO A 41 0.95 4.33 47.09
CA PRO A 41 0.68 5.16 45.93
C PRO A 41 1.95 5.62 45.20
N ALA A 42 3.08 5.78 45.89
CA ALA A 42 4.37 6.10 45.26
C ALA A 42 4.93 4.91 44.44
N LEU A 43 4.82 3.68 44.94
CA LEU A 43 5.20 2.47 44.20
C LEU A 43 4.27 2.20 43.01
N VAL A 44 2.96 2.46 43.15
CA VAL A 44 2.00 2.38 42.05
C VAL A 44 2.29 3.45 41.00
N ALA A 45 2.65 4.67 41.39
CA ALA A 45 3.01 5.74 40.45
C ALA A 45 4.31 5.43 39.69
N VAL A 46 5.33 4.86 40.35
CA VAL A 46 6.58 4.45 39.69
C VAL A 46 6.33 3.24 38.76
N ALA A 47 5.49 2.28 39.16
CA ALA A 47 5.10 1.17 38.29
C ALA A 47 4.28 1.63 37.07
N LEU A 48 3.41 2.63 37.22
CA LEU A 48 2.67 3.25 36.12
C LEU A 48 3.60 4.03 35.17
N ILE A 49 4.60 4.74 35.70
CA ILE A 49 5.58 5.48 34.89
C ILE A 49 6.50 4.52 34.12
N VAL A 50 6.90 3.39 34.72
CA VAL A 50 7.68 2.34 34.03
C VAL A 50 6.82 1.59 33.00
N ALA A 51 5.52 1.40 33.26
CA ALA A 51 4.59 0.82 32.28
C ALA A 51 4.27 1.79 31.11
N LEU A 52 4.26 3.10 31.35
CA LEU A 52 4.09 4.14 30.31
C LEU A 52 5.37 4.39 29.49
N LEU A 53 6.56 4.15 30.06
CA LEU A 53 7.84 4.22 29.34
C LEU A 53 8.18 2.94 28.56
N ALA A 54 7.42 1.85 28.75
CA ALA A 54 7.54 0.60 28.01
C ALA A 54 6.54 0.48 26.85
N ALA A 55 5.78 1.54 26.54
CA ALA A 55 5.03 1.61 25.30
C ALA A 55 6.00 1.91 24.15
N PRO A 56 6.03 1.11 23.07
CA PRO A 56 6.88 1.41 21.93
C PRO A 56 6.44 2.74 21.30
N LEU A 57 7.31 3.75 21.44
CA LEU A 57 7.31 4.94 20.61
C LEU A 57 7.74 4.52 19.20
N THR A 58 6.73 4.24 18.38
CA THR A 58 6.60 4.44 16.92
C THR A 58 5.53 3.44 16.48
N ALA A 59 4.27 3.83 16.61
CA ALA A 59 3.26 3.31 15.71
C ALA A 59 3.11 4.38 14.62
N PHE A 60 3.98 4.33 13.61
CA PHE A 60 3.39 4.45 12.27
C PHE A 60 2.27 3.40 12.29
N ALA A 61 1.05 3.79 11.97
CA ALA A 61 0.05 2.79 11.66
C ALA A 61 0.69 1.90 10.59
N GLU A 62 1.18 0.71 10.99
CA GLU A 62 1.50 -0.35 10.04
C GLU A 62 0.15 -0.66 9.42
N GLU A 63 -0.17 0.01 8.32
CA GLU A 63 -1.28 -0.42 7.49
C GLU A 63 -1.06 -1.91 7.21
N PRO A 64 -2.10 -2.75 7.39
CA PRO A 64 -1.94 -4.17 7.20
C PRO A 64 -1.40 -4.42 5.80
N SER A 65 -0.22 -5.04 5.74
CA SER A 65 0.52 -5.44 4.52
C SER A 65 -0.23 -6.40 3.56
N PHE A 66 -1.53 -6.58 3.73
CA PHE A 66 -2.37 -7.56 3.05
C PHE A 66 -3.67 -6.94 2.57
N GLN A 67 -3.72 -6.54 1.29
CA GLN A 67 -4.95 -6.13 0.65
C GLN A 67 -5.65 -7.31 -0.04
N THR A 68 -4.94 -8.27 -0.65
CA THR A 68 -5.61 -9.53 -1.05
C THR A 68 -5.73 -10.51 0.13
N PRO A 69 -6.96 -10.91 0.49
CA PRO A 69 -7.23 -11.83 1.58
C PRO A 69 -6.87 -13.27 1.20
N GLY A 70 -6.24 -13.97 2.13
CA GLY A 70 -6.08 -15.42 2.07
C GLY A 70 -4.73 -15.96 1.58
N PHE A 71 -4.54 -17.25 1.82
CA PHE A 71 -3.34 -18.05 1.61
C PHE A 71 -3.29 -18.66 0.20
N GLU A 72 -4.45 -18.99 -0.38
CA GLU A 72 -4.60 -19.59 -1.72
C GLU A 72 -5.40 -18.67 -2.66
N GLY A 73 -5.25 -17.35 -2.52
CA GLY A 73 -5.81 -16.38 -3.47
C GLY A 73 -7.34 -16.39 -3.50
N GLY A 74 -7.96 -16.25 -2.34
CA GLY A 74 -9.39 -15.99 -2.23
C GLY A 74 -9.73 -14.51 -2.32
N VAL A 75 -11.01 -14.21 -2.19
CA VAL A 75 -11.56 -12.85 -2.13
C VAL A 75 -12.42 -12.70 -0.90
N GLN A 76 -12.45 -11.49 -0.32
CA GLN A 76 -13.16 -11.19 0.90
C GLN A 76 -13.85 -9.84 0.77
N ASP A 77 -15.10 -9.78 1.19
CA ASP A 77 -15.73 -8.53 1.62
C ASP A 77 -15.85 -8.52 3.16
N PRO A 78 -16.29 -7.42 3.80
CA PRO A 78 -16.40 -7.36 5.25
C PRO A 78 -17.29 -8.43 5.92
N ARG A 79 -18.07 -9.20 5.15
CA ARG A 79 -19.02 -10.21 5.64
C ARG A 79 -18.61 -11.64 5.27
N ILE A 80 -18.04 -11.85 4.09
CA ILE A 80 -17.89 -13.16 3.47
C ILE A 80 -16.50 -13.30 2.83
N TYR A 81 -15.90 -14.47 2.99
CA TYR A 81 -14.74 -14.93 2.24
C TYR A 81 -15.12 -16.04 1.26
N ARG A 82 -14.55 -16.00 0.06
CA ARG A 82 -14.71 -17.02 -0.97
C ARG A 82 -13.37 -17.48 -1.53
N GLU A 83 -13.22 -18.78 -1.74
CA GLU A 83 -12.09 -19.35 -2.48
C GLU A 83 -12.51 -20.58 -3.29
N MET A 84 -11.76 -20.87 -4.34
CA MET A 84 -11.99 -22.04 -5.19
C MET A 84 -11.01 -23.15 -4.79
N ILE A 85 -11.51 -24.37 -4.64
CA ILE A 85 -10.67 -25.57 -4.49
C ILE A 85 -10.86 -26.51 -5.68
N PHE A 86 -9.85 -27.36 -5.91
CA PHE A 86 -9.79 -28.25 -7.08
C PHE A 86 -9.48 -29.70 -6.72
N ILE A 87 -9.33 -30.00 -5.43
CA ILE A 87 -8.82 -31.28 -4.93
C ILE A 87 -9.75 -32.47 -5.23
N THR A 88 -11.02 -32.20 -5.51
CA THR A 88 -12.03 -33.20 -5.88
C THR A 88 -11.97 -33.60 -7.36
N GLY A 89 -11.10 -32.97 -8.16
CA GLY A 89 -11.07 -33.10 -9.62
C GLY A 89 -12.16 -32.30 -10.33
N GLN A 90 -12.93 -31.49 -9.60
CA GLN A 90 -13.85 -30.49 -10.12
C GLN A 90 -13.62 -29.15 -9.39
N PRO A 91 -13.88 -28.00 -10.03
CA PRO A 91 -13.81 -26.72 -9.34
C PRO A 91 -14.97 -26.63 -8.34
N VAL A 92 -14.66 -26.33 -7.08
CA VAL A 92 -15.67 -26.15 -6.03
C VAL A 92 -15.44 -24.81 -5.34
N LEU A 93 -16.41 -23.91 -5.48
CA LEU A 93 -16.40 -22.64 -4.75
C LEU A 93 -16.81 -22.88 -3.31
N LEU A 94 -15.98 -22.44 -2.38
CA LEU A 94 -16.27 -22.46 -0.95
C LEU A 94 -16.52 -21.03 -0.47
N GLU A 95 -17.49 -20.89 0.42
CA GLU A 95 -17.85 -19.64 1.09
C GLU A 95 -17.77 -19.82 2.61
N GLY A 96 -17.25 -18.83 3.33
CA GLY A 96 -17.13 -18.87 4.79
C GLY A 96 -16.56 -17.59 5.37
N GLU A 97 -15.82 -17.70 6.47
CA GLU A 97 -15.22 -16.59 7.19
C GLU A 97 -13.69 -16.68 7.18
N LEU A 98 -13.03 -15.54 6.98
CA LEU A 98 -11.58 -15.39 7.14
C LEU A 98 -11.27 -14.27 8.13
N THR A 99 -10.44 -14.59 9.11
CA THR A 99 -9.84 -13.60 10.02
C THR A 99 -8.32 -13.63 9.89
N ILE A 100 -7.72 -12.44 9.79
CA ILE A 100 -6.27 -12.25 9.63
C ILE A 100 -5.76 -11.49 10.85
N SER A 101 -4.72 -12.00 11.51
CA SER A 101 -4.02 -11.33 12.60
C SER A 101 -2.56 -11.15 12.23
N ASP A 102 -2.12 -9.90 12.10
CA ASP A 102 -0.70 -9.54 11.96
C ASP A 102 -0.19 -8.98 13.29
N ARG A 103 0.92 -9.54 13.79
CA ARG A 103 1.61 -9.09 15.01
C ARG A 103 3.07 -8.72 14.73
N GLY A 104 3.35 -8.17 13.55
CA GLY A 104 4.66 -7.67 13.12
C GLY A 104 5.63 -8.78 12.71
N GLY A 105 5.93 -9.73 13.60
CA GLY A 105 6.80 -10.88 13.29
C GLY A 105 6.03 -12.17 12.92
N ARG A 106 4.71 -12.16 13.05
CA ARG A 106 3.87 -13.35 12.89
C ARG A 106 2.51 -12.97 12.32
N VAL A 107 2.10 -13.71 11.30
CA VAL A 107 0.79 -13.55 10.66
C VAL A 107 0.01 -14.86 10.78
N THR A 108 -1.24 -14.79 11.23
CA THR A 108 -2.14 -15.94 11.35
C THR A 108 -3.40 -15.71 10.53
N TYR A 109 -3.74 -16.70 9.69
CA TYR A 109 -4.99 -16.79 8.96
C TYR A 109 -5.84 -17.89 9.58
N ASN A 110 -7.07 -17.56 9.93
CA ASN A 110 -8.02 -18.50 10.49
C ASN A 110 -9.28 -18.53 9.62
N TYR A 111 -9.50 -19.68 9.00
CA TYR A 111 -10.60 -19.95 8.10
C TYR A 111 -11.66 -20.78 8.82
N ARG A 112 -12.90 -20.32 8.78
CA ARG A 112 -14.01 -20.98 9.49
C ARG A 112 -15.19 -21.16 8.57
N ASN A 113 -15.88 -22.28 8.77
CA ASN A 113 -17.16 -22.59 8.14
C ASN A 113 -17.13 -22.46 6.61
N LEU A 114 -16.01 -22.85 5.97
CA LEU A 114 -15.95 -22.87 4.52
C LEU A 114 -16.74 -24.06 3.99
N SER A 115 -17.74 -23.79 3.15
CA SER A 115 -18.53 -24.84 2.54
C SER A 115 -18.97 -24.50 1.12
N SER A 116 -19.25 -25.54 0.32
CA SER A 116 -19.97 -25.41 -0.95
C SER A 116 -21.39 -24.88 -0.73
N ALA A 117 -22.05 -24.45 -1.81
CA ALA A 117 -23.40 -23.88 -1.76
C ALA A 117 -24.46 -24.86 -1.22
N ASP A 118 -24.28 -26.17 -1.41
CA ASP A 118 -25.11 -27.25 -0.87
C ASP A 118 -24.68 -27.72 0.54
N GLY A 119 -23.52 -27.28 1.02
CA GLY A 119 -22.95 -27.67 2.29
C GLY A 119 -22.34 -29.08 2.33
N GLU A 120 -22.29 -29.79 1.20
CA GLU A 120 -21.77 -31.17 1.14
C GLU A 120 -20.24 -31.21 1.24
N ILE A 121 -19.57 -30.18 0.71
CA ILE A 121 -18.13 -30.04 0.76
C ILE A 121 -17.79 -28.99 1.80
N THR A 122 -16.89 -29.33 2.73
CA THR A 122 -16.49 -28.44 3.82
C THR A 122 -14.98 -28.37 3.97
N MET A 123 -14.49 -27.24 4.45
CA MET A 123 -13.08 -27.03 4.73
C MET A 123 -12.84 -26.27 6.03
N THR A 124 -11.78 -26.64 6.73
CA THR A 124 -11.19 -25.83 7.80
C THR A 124 -9.71 -25.68 7.54
N ARG A 125 -9.18 -24.47 7.72
CA ARG A 125 -7.76 -24.17 7.54
C ARG A 125 -7.27 -23.23 8.63
N ASN A 126 -6.11 -23.53 9.19
CA ASN A 126 -5.37 -22.63 10.07
C ASN A 126 -3.95 -22.51 9.56
N VAL A 127 -3.51 -21.28 9.31
CA VAL A 127 -2.17 -20.99 8.78
C VAL A 127 -1.51 -20.00 9.70
N THR A 128 -0.28 -20.29 10.11
CA THR A 128 0.58 -19.33 10.81
C THR A 128 1.92 -19.25 10.10
N MET A 129 2.35 -18.03 9.84
CA MET A 129 3.61 -17.71 9.17
C MET A 129 4.45 -16.81 10.06
N GLU A 130 5.76 -17.00 10.01
CA GLU A 130 6.70 -16.00 10.51
C GLU A 130 7.03 -15.02 9.38
N LYS A 131 7.04 -13.73 9.71
CA LYS A 131 7.32 -12.62 8.79
C LYS A 131 8.68 -12.04 9.14
N VAL A 132 9.60 -12.06 8.19
CA VAL A 132 10.90 -11.41 8.30
C VAL A 132 10.89 -10.18 7.40
N VAL A 133 11.00 -9.01 8.01
CA VAL A 133 11.12 -7.73 7.30
C VAL A 133 12.60 -7.35 7.22
N ARG A 134 13.04 -6.93 6.03
CA ARG A 134 14.37 -6.33 5.83
C ARG A 134 14.20 -4.98 5.14
N GLU A 135 14.68 -3.94 5.80
CA GLU A 135 14.81 -2.61 5.21
C GLU A 135 16.02 -2.59 4.27
N ASN A 136 15.80 -2.19 3.03
CA ASN A 136 16.80 -2.14 1.96
C ASN A 136 16.97 -0.69 1.46
N GLY A 137 17.33 0.21 2.38
CA GLY A 137 17.39 1.65 2.10
C GLY A 137 16.31 2.41 2.89
N GLY A 138 16.07 3.67 2.53
CA GLY A 138 15.05 4.49 3.20
C GLY A 138 13.65 4.33 2.63
N ASP A 139 13.50 3.78 1.43
CA ASP A 139 12.23 3.73 0.69
C ASP A 139 11.87 2.32 0.19
N GLN A 140 12.68 1.30 0.49
CA GLN A 140 12.47 -0.06 0.03
C GLN A 140 12.54 -1.04 1.19
N LYS A 141 11.60 -1.98 1.23
CA LYS A 141 11.63 -3.13 2.15
C LYS A 141 11.33 -4.43 1.42
N THR A 142 11.78 -5.53 2.00
CA THR A 142 11.38 -6.88 1.59
C THR A 142 10.77 -7.61 2.75
N GLU A 143 9.70 -8.35 2.48
CA GLU A 143 9.01 -9.19 3.45
C GLU A 143 9.10 -10.64 2.96
N THR A 144 9.65 -11.51 3.80
CA THR A 144 9.71 -12.95 3.55
C THR A 144 8.87 -13.68 4.58
N TYR A 145 8.06 -14.62 4.10
CA TYR A 145 7.18 -15.42 4.93
C TYR A 145 7.57 -16.89 4.84
N GLU A 146 7.66 -17.51 6.01
CA GLU A 146 7.86 -18.95 6.14
C GLU A 146 6.71 -19.56 6.93
N LEU A 147 6.21 -20.70 6.44
CA LEU A 147 5.13 -21.41 7.07
C LEU A 147 5.61 -22.09 8.36
N THR A 148 4.97 -21.79 9.49
CA THR A 148 5.36 -22.36 10.80
C THR A 148 4.30 -23.28 11.41
N ARG A 149 3.02 -23.04 11.12
CA ARG A 149 1.93 -23.95 11.48
C ARG A 149 0.94 -24.02 10.35
N PHE A 150 0.50 -25.22 10.03
CA PHE A 150 -0.49 -25.43 9.01
C PHE A 150 -1.35 -26.63 9.38
N ARG A 151 -2.65 -26.44 9.29
CA ARG A 151 -3.59 -27.55 9.34
C ARG A 151 -4.73 -27.26 8.41
N GLU A 152 -4.98 -28.21 7.53
CA GLU A 152 -6.12 -28.18 6.64
C GLU A 152 -6.83 -29.53 6.65
N THR A 153 -8.15 -29.46 6.73
CA THR A 153 -9.04 -30.62 6.55
C THR A 153 -10.12 -30.23 5.57
N ILE A 154 -10.26 -31.02 4.50
CA ILE A 154 -11.33 -30.90 3.51
C ILE A 154 -12.15 -32.19 3.56
N ASN A 155 -13.46 -32.09 3.68
CA ASN A 155 -14.37 -33.23 3.53
C ASN A 155 -15.12 -33.06 2.21
N ALA A 156 -15.04 -34.04 1.31
CA ALA A 156 -15.70 -34.02 0.03
C ALA A 156 -15.89 -35.43 -0.54
N ASN A 157 -17.06 -35.72 -1.12
CA ASN A 157 -17.35 -36.97 -1.82
C ASN A 157 -16.97 -38.21 -0.99
N ASP A 158 -17.45 -38.29 0.25
CA ASP A 158 -17.15 -39.34 1.24
C ASP A 158 -15.67 -39.48 1.65
N ASN A 159 -14.80 -38.60 1.18
CA ASN A 159 -13.38 -38.60 1.49
C ASN A 159 -12.98 -37.43 2.39
N THR A 160 -12.00 -37.68 3.25
CA THR A 160 -11.35 -36.67 4.10
C THR A 160 -9.92 -36.46 3.62
N TYR A 161 -9.59 -35.24 3.24
CA TYR A 161 -8.25 -34.82 2.82
C TYR A 161 -7.61 -34.03 3.96
N GLN A 162 -6.43 -34.47 4.42
CA GLN A 162 -5.74 -33.83 5.53
C GLN A 162 -4.32 -33.45 5.16
N SER A 163 -3.90 -32.25 5.54
CA SER A 163 -2.54 -31.75 5.35
C SER A 163 -2.08 -30.96 6.57
N ASP A 164 -0.81 -31.12 6.95
CA ASP A 164 -0.19 -30.44 8.10
C ASP A 164 1.17 -29.82 7.76
N GLU A 165 1.75 -29.01 8.65
CA GLU A 165 3.00 -28.31 8.37
C GLU A 165 4.19 -29.17 7.91
N ARG A 166 4.26 -30.46 8.28
CA ARG A 166 5.39 -31.34 7.93
C ARG A 166 5.38 -31.72 6.45
N ASP A 167 4.17 -31.72 5.90
CA ASP A 167 3.81 -32.06 4.55
C ASP A 167 3.66 -30.82 3.65
N ASN A 168 4.21 -29.67 4.07
CA ASN A 168 4.10 -28.42 3.33
C ASN A 168 5.45 -27.72 3.21
N GLN A 169 5.95 -27.61 1.98
CA GLN A 169 7.05 -26.72 1.64
C GLN A 169 6.44 -25.44 1.07
N TRP A 170 6.59 -24.32 1.75
CA TRP A 170 5.97 -23.07 1.32
C TRP A 170 6.86 -21.88 1.65
N SER A 171 6.99 -20.96 0.71
CA SER A 171 7.68 -19.70 0.91
C SER A 171 7.02 -18.59 0.10
N LYS A 172 6.95 -17.39 0.67
CA LYS A 172 6.50 -16.18 -0.02
C LYS A 172 7.48 -15.06 0.22
N SER A 173 7.78 -14.29 -0.82
CA SER A 173 8.60 -13.10 -0.71
C SER A 173 7.95 -11.95 -1.47
N SER A 174 8.03 -10.75 -0.91
CA SER A 174 7.52 -9.54 -1.55
C SER A 174 8.52 -8.41 -1.35
N VAL A 175 8.68 -7.58 -2.38
CA VAL A 175 9.41 -6.32 -2.34
C VAL A 175 8.40 -5.18 -2.38
N TYR A 176 8.65 -4.16 -1.57
CA TYR A 176 7.86 -2.94 -1.50
C TYR A 176 8.80 -1.77 -1.79
N HIS A 177 8.34 -0.84 -2.62
CA HIS A 177 9.02 0.40 -2.94
C HIS A 177 8.09 1.57 -2.65
N ALA A 178 8.27 2.20 -1.49
CA ALA A 178 7.51 3.34 -1.06
C ALA A 178 7.98 4.60 -1.80
N LYS A 179 7.15 5.17 -2.66
CA LYS A 179 7.37 6.47 -3.28
C LYS A 179 6.44 7.50 -2.65
N PRO A 180 6.80 8.80 -2.68
CA PRO A 180 6.02 9.83 -2.01
C PRO A 180 4.52 9.83 -2.36
N ALA A 181 4.14 9.50 -3.60
CA ALA A 181 2.73 9.46 -4.01
C ALA A 181 2.13 8.05 -4.14
N ALA A 182 2.93 6.98 -4.04
CA ALA A 182 2.46 5.61 -4.16
C ALA A 182 3.45 4.58 -3.62
N THR A 183 2.96 3.52 -2.99
CA THR A 183 3.79 2.36 -2.66
C THR A 183 3.56 1.26 -3.69
N TYR A 184 4.61 0.86 -4.40
CA TYR A 184 4.56 -0.24 -5.36
C TYR A 184 5.03 -1.54 -4.72
N PHE A 185 4.44 -2.66 -5.08
CA PHE A 185 4.90 -3.95 -4.59
C PHE A 185 4.79 -5.05 -5.64
N ALA A 186 5.70 -6.01 -5.52
CA ALA A 186 5.72 -7.21 -6.32
C ALA A 186 6.24 -8.38 -5.49
N GLY A 187 5.84 -9.59 -5.83
CA GLY A 187 6.27 -10.76 -5.09
C GLY A 187 5.99 -12.06 -5.80
N ASN A 188 6.46 -13.12 -5.19
CA ASN A 188 6.23 -14.49 -5.62
C ASN A 188 6.04 -15.38 -4.40
N TRP A 189 5.45 -16.54 -4.64
CA TRP A 189 5.48 -17.63 -3.68
C TRP A 189 5.48 -18.97 -4.41
N ASP A 190 6.06 -19.95 -3.73
CA ASP A 190 6.19 -21.30 -4.20
C ASP A 190 5.74 -22.22 -3.06
N GLY A 191 4.90 -23.17 -3.41
CA GLY A 191 4.27 -24.08 -2.47
C GLY A 191 4.23 -25.50 -3.01
N ARG A 192 4.39 -26.48 -2.14
CA ARG A 192 4.04 -27.88 -2.41
C ARG A 192 3.36 -28.44 -1.18
N LYS A 193 2.11 -28.87 -1.37
CA LYS A 193 1.24 -29.39 -0.33
C LYS A 193 0.95 -30.86 -0.59
N TYR A 194 1.07 -31.68 0.45
CA TYR A 194 0.65 -33.08 0.40
C TYR A 194 -0.60 -33.26 1.26
N TYR A 195 -1.62 -33.89 0.68
CA TYR A 195 -2.83 -34.33 1.36
C TYR A 195 -2.82 -35.84 1.47
N ASN A 196 -3.15 -36.35 2.65
CA ASN A 196 -3.47 -37.75 2.84
C ASN A 196 -4.99 -37.92 2.77
N ILE A 197 -5.45 -38.95 2.04
CA ILE A 197 -6.87 -39.26 1.86
C ILE A 197 -7.24 -40.37 2.84
N ASN A 198 -8.26 -40.13 3.66
CA ASN A 198 -8.79 -41.07 4.67
C ASN A 198 -7.73 -41.73 5.57
N GLY A 199 -6.63 -41.03 5.84
CA GLY A 199 -5.49 -41.57 6.57
C GLY A 199 -4.37 -42.01 5.62
N ASP A 200 -4.42 -43.21 5.07
CA ASP A 200 -3.38 -43.77 4.21
C ASP A 200 -3.92 -44.40 2.90
N GLU A 201 -5.19 -44.17 2.58
CA GLU A 201 -5.86 -44.75 1.41
C GLU A 201 -5.44 -44.07 0.09
N GLY A 202 -4.82 -42.89 0.16
CA GLY A 202 -4.24 -42.22 -1.00
C GLY A 202 -3.60 -40.87 -0.69
N ARG A 203 -3.18 -40.20 -1.75
CA ARG A 203 -2.43 -38.94 -1.68
C ARG A 203 -2.82 -37.96 -2.78
N VAL A 204 -2.87 -36.68 -2.43
CA VAL A 204 -2.89 -35.59 -3.41
C VAL A 204 -1.69 -34.69 -3.21
N ILE A 205 -1.02 -34.33 -4.30
CA ILE A 205 0.09 -33.39 -4.33
C ILE A 205 -0.40 -32.15 -5.07
N VAL A 206 -0.31 -30.99 -4.43
CA VAL A 206 -0.62 -29.70 -5.05
C VAL A 206 0.64 -28.86 -5.05
N GLU A 207 1.23 -28.67 -6.23
CA GLU A 207 2.31 -27.71 -6.44
C GLU A 207 1.72 -26.37 -6.87
N THR A 208 2.06 -25.31 -6.15
CA THR A 208 1.58 -23.96 -6.39
C THR A 208 2.76 -23.07 -6.74
N ARG A 209 2.63 -22.32 -7.82
CA ARG A 209 3.49 -21.17 -8.11
C ARG A 209 2.63 -19.95 -8.21
N GLY A 210 3.05 -18.85 -7.60
CA GLY A 210 2.30 -17.62 -7.71
C GLY A 210 3.16 -16.39 -7.77
N ASN A 211 2.53 -15.34 -8.27
CA ASN A 211 3.06 -14.00 -8.39
C ASN A 211 2.03 -13.00 -7.87
N ARG A 212 2.55 -11.90 -7.33
CA ARG A 212 1.77 -10.78 -6.82
C ARG A 212 2.34 -9.50 -7.39
N ILE A 213 1.45 -8.57 -7.71
CA ILE A 213 1.82 -7.25 -8.19
C ILE A 213 0.71 -6.28 -7.85
N GLY A 214 1.10 -5.05 -7.51
CA GLY A 214 0.15 -4.05 -7.13
C GLY A 214 0.79 -2.74 -6.70
N TYR A 215 -0.08 -1.83 -6.28
CA TYR A 215 0.29 -0.57 -5.68
C TYR A 215 -0.80 -0.12 -4.70
N ASP A 216 -0.44 0.79 -3.81
CA ASP A 216 -1.37 1.41 -2.88
C ASP A 216 -1.08 2.91 -2.72
N GLN A 217 -2.15 3.71 -2.76
CA GLN A 217 -2.13 5.17 -2.56
C GLN A 217 -3.52 5.74 -2.26
N GLN A 218 -3.58 7.01 -1.84
CA GLN A 218 -4.77 7.72 -1.36
C GLN A 218 -6.04 7.55 -2.23
N TRP A 219 -5.92 7.56 -3.55
CA TRP A 219 -7.05 7.57 -4.48
C TRP A 219 -7.45 6.21 -5.04
N SER A 220 -6.55 5.23 -5.01
CA SER A 220 -6.78 3.89 -5.52
C SER A 220 -5.70 2.92 -5.04
N SER A 221 -6.06 1.64 -4.98
CA SER A 221 -5.10 0.56 -4.79
C SER A 221 -5.49 -0.66 -5.62
N ILE A 222 -4.49 -1.43 -6.05
CA ILE A 222 -4.67 -2.72 -6.70
C ILE A 222 -3.71 -3.71 -6.04
N ASP A 223 -4.23 -4.90 -5.70
CA ASP A 223 -3.43 -6.05 -5.30
C ASP A 223 -3.92 -7.29 -6.06
N THR A 224 -3.16 -7.69 -7.08
CA THR A 224 -3.48 -8.86 -7.90
C THR A 224 -2.53 -10.01 -7.57
N GLN A 225 -3.11 -11.16 -7.29
CA GLN A 225 -2.46 -12.42 -7.00
C GLN A 225 -2.84 -13.42 -8.09
N THR A 226 -1.85 -14.01 -8.75
CA THR A 226 -2.07 -15.11 -9.69
C THR A 226 -1.36 -16.36 -9.17
N LEU A 227 -2.10 -17.46 -9.11
CA LEU A 227 -1.71 -18.77 -8.61
C LEU A 227 -1.89 -19.78 -9.72
N VAL A 228 -0.90 -20.63 -9.93
CA VAL A 228 -1.02 -21.80 -10.81
C VAL A 228 -0.78 -23.03 -9.96
N HIS A 229 -1.81 -23.88 -9.89
CA HIS A 229 -1.81 -25.16 -9.22
C HIS A 229 -1.59 -26.28 -10.23
N TYR A 230 -0.65 -27.17 -9.92
CA TYR A 230 -0.49 -28.47 -10.57
C TYR A 230 -0.87 -29.54 -9.56
N ILE A 231 -1.82 -30.38 -9.93
CA ILE A 231 -2.44 -31.35 -9.04
C ILE A 231 -2.13 -32.74 -9.55
N ASP A 232 -1.60 -33.58 -8.68
CA ASP A 232 -1.42 -35.01 -8.90
C ASP A 232 -2.20 -35.76 -7.82
N TYR A 233 -3.14 -36.59 -8.24
CA TYR A 233 -4.03 -37.34 -7.36
C TYR A 233 -3.84 -38.83 -7.57
N GLU A 234 -3.71 -39.55 -6.46
CA GLU A 234 -3.71 -41.01 -6.41
C GLU A 234 -4.56 -41.50 -5.23
N HIS A 235 -5.53 -42.37 -5.48
CA HIS A 235 -6.36 -42.96 -4.43
C HIS A 235 -6.59 -44.45 -4.69
N THR A 236 -6.32 -45.29 -3.70
CA THR A 236 -6.47 -46.73 -3.87
C THR A 236 -7.93 -47.18 -3.79
N ASN A 237 -8.81 -46.47 -3.06
CA ASN A 237 -10.19 -46.91 -2.78
C ASN A 237 -10.28 -48.35 -2.21
N GLY A 238 -9.18 -48.92 -1.69
CA GLY A 238 -9.11 -50.34 -1.33
C GLY A 238 -9.09 -51.32 -2.51
N GLU A 239 -8.88 -50.85 -3.74
CA GLU A 239 -8.75 -51.63 -4.97
C GLU A 239 -7.28 -51.88 -5.37
N GLU A 240 -7.03 -52.88 -6.22
CA GLU A 240 -5.68 -53.28 -6.66
C GLU A 240 -5.04 -52.25 -7.61
N ASP A 241 -5.85 -51.56 -8.42
CA ASP A 241 -5.41 -50.49 -9.33
C ASP A 241 -5.85 -49.12 -8.78
N PRO A 242 -4.92 -48.24 -8.39
CA PRO A 242 -5.28 -46.94 -7.83
C PRO A 242 -5.85 -45.99 -8.88
N LEU A 243 -6.90 -45.27 -8.50
CA LEU A 243 -7.47 -44.15 -9.23
C LEU A 243 -6.44 -43.02 -9.32
N ARG A 244 -6.08 -42.61 -10.54
CA ARG A 244 -5.10 -41.54 -10.79
C ARG A 244 -5.64 -40.48 -11.73
N TRP A 245 -5.36 -39.21 -11.42
CA TRP A 245 -5.59 -38.12 -12.35
C TRP A 245 -4.65 -36.94 -12.08
N GLN A 246 -4.49 -36.09 -13.09
CA GLN A 246 -3.74 -34.86 -12.98
C GLN A 246 -4.60 -33.69 -13.46
N GLY A 247 -4.33 -32.52 -12.90
CA GLY A 247 -5.09 -31.31 -13.18
C GLY A 247 -4.23 -30.07 -13.07
N THR A 248 -4.65 -29.01 -13.76
CA THR A 248 -4.07 -27.69 -13.60
C THR A 248 -5.16 -26.66 -13.38
N ALA A 249 -4.93 -25.70 -12.49
CA ALA A 249 -5.85 -24.60 -12.28
C ALA A 249 -5.07 -23.30 -12.08
N GLN A 250 -5.52 -22.22 -12.68
CA GLN A 250 -5.04 -20.89 -12.42
C GLN A 250 -6.10 -20.09 -11.67
N VAL A 251 -5.74 -19.59 -10.49
CA VAL A 251 -6.58 -18.72 -9.66
C VAL A 251 -6.00 -17.31 -9.69
N GLN A 252 -6.81 -16.35 -10.07
CA GLN A 252 -6.46 -14.94 -10.08
C GLN A 252 -7.41 -14.19 -9.15
N ALA A 253 -6.89 -13.72 -8.01
CA ALA A 253 -7.61 -12.89 -7.07
C ALA A 253 -7.10 -11.45 -7.19
N SER A 254 -8.00 -10.50 -7.38
CA SER A 254 -7.69 -9.09 -7.46
C SER A 254 -8.53 -8.31 -6.47
N HIS A 255 -7.89 -7.52 -5.64
CA HIS A 255 -8.53 -6.52 -4.79
C HIS A 255 -8.28 -5.14 -5.39
N ASN A 256 -9.32 -4.33 -5.52
CA ASN A 256 -9.25 -2.98 -6.06
C ASN A 256 -10.01 -2.02 -5.14
N ARG A 257 -9.32 -0.99 -4.62
CA ARG A 257 -9.95 0.16 -3.95
C ARG A 257 -9.97 1.34 -4.89
N THR A 258 -11.07 2.06 -4.96
CA THR A 258 -11.17 3.30 -5.75
C THR A 258 -11.90 4.39 -4.98
N VAL A 259 -11.31 5.59 -4.95
CA VAL A 259 -11.92 6.80 -4.40
C VAL A 259 -12.30 7.74 -5.56
N THR A 260 -13.60 7.97 -5.73
CA THR A 260 -14.13 8.77 -6.84
C THR A 260 -14.81 10.04 -6.34
N PRO A 261 -14.30 11.24 -6.67
CA PRO A 261 -15.03 12.48 -6.45
C PRO A 261 -16.24 12.63 -7.38
N HIS A 262 -17.35 13.05 -6.81
CA HIS A 262 -18.59 13.38 -7.52
C HIS A 262 -19.09 14.75 -7.07
N TYR A 263 -19.30 15.69 -8.00
CA TYR A 263 -20.01 16.92 -7.69
C TYR A 263 -21.52 16.69 -7.70
N GLN A 264 -22.18 16.95 -6.57
CA GLN A 264 -23.62 16.86 -6.47
C GLN A 264 -24.21 18.27 -6.37
N ALA A 265 -24.87 18.71 -7.44
CA ALA A 265 -25.64 19.93 -7.45
C ALA A 265 -26.90 19.81 -6.57
N ASN A 266 -27.33 20.92 -6.01
CA ASN A 266 -28.59 21.01 -5.27
C ASN A 266 -29.76 21.30 -6.23
N GLU A 267 -30.87 20.60 -6.05
CA GLU A 267 -32.13 20.89 -6.76
C GLU A 267 -32.73 22.24 -6.35
N PRO A 268 -32.81 22.60 -5.04
CA PRO A 268 -33.33 23.91 -4.66
C PRO A 268 -32.34 25.02 -5.03
N THR A 269 -32.84 26.12 -5.57
CA THR A 269 -32.04 27.32 -5.84
C THR A 269 -32.02 28.31 -4.67
N GLN A 270 -32.91 28.11 -3.67
CA GLN A 270 -32.98 28.91 -2.43
C GLN A 270 -32.18 28.26 -1.30
N ILE A 271 -30.90 27.98 -1.54
CA ILE A 271 -29.97 27.39 -0.58
C ILE A 271 -28.63 28.12 -0.65
N SER A 272 -27.87 28.16 0.45
CA SER A 272 -26.63 28.93 0.58
C SER A 272 -25.43 28.38 -0.21
N PHE A 273 -25.59 27.25 -0.92
CA PHE A 273 -24.54 26.60 -1.69
C PHE A 273 -25.12 25.88 -2.92
N ARG A 274 -24.38 25.85 -4.03
CA ARG A 274 -24.86 25.25 -5.29
C ARG A 274 -24.80 23.72 -5.31
N GLY A 275 -23.95 23.15 -4.46
CA GLY A 275 -23.65 21.74 -4.42
C GLY A 275 -22.40 21.50 -3.60
N ALA A 276 -22.02 20.24 -3.48
CA ALA A 276 -20.82 19.83 -2.77
C ALA A 276 -20.19 18.63 -3.48
N TYR A 277 -18.87 18.50 -3.34
CA TYR A 277 -18.19 17.28 -3.74
C TYR A 277 -18.43 16.20 -2.69
N ARG A 278 -18.57 14.97 -3.17
CA ARG A 278 -18.61 13.76 -2.35
C ARG A 278 -17.53 12.82 -2.83
N LEU A 279 -16.73 12.29 -1.91
CA LEU A 279 -15.85 11.17 -2.19
C LEU A 279 -16.65 9.88 -1.99
N THR A 280 -16.66 9.03 -3.00
CA THR A 280 -17.23 7.69 -2.92
C THR A 280 -16.09 6.69 -3.00
N GLU A 281 -15.89 5.94 -1.94
CA GLU A 281 -14.91 4.86 -1.87
C GLU A 281 -15.62 3.52 -2.02
N GLN A 282 -15.06 2.66 -2.89
CA GLN A 282 -15.60 1.34 -3.16
C GLN A 282 -14.45 0.35 -3.34
N GLU A 283 -14.66 -0.86 -2.84
CA GLU A 283 -13.77 -2.00 -3.03
C GLU A 283 -14.45 -3.03 -3.92
N GLU A 284 -13.72 -3.49 -4.92
CA GLU A 284 -14.13 -4.54 -5.84
C GLU A 284 -13.14 -5.71 -5.70
N ASN A 285 -13.65 -6.89 -5.37
CA ASN A 285 -12.84 -8.10 -5.31
C ASN A 285 -13.26 -9.06 -6.41
N VAL A 286 -12.32 -9.46 -7.26
CA VAL A 286 -12.58 -10.36 -8.38
C VAL A 286 -11.76 -11.63 -8.21
N LEU A 287 -12.44 -12.77 -8.21
CA LEU A 287 -11.85 -14.10 -8.26
C LEU A 287 -12.13 -14.70 -9.63
N LYS A 288 -11.11 -14.75 -10.48
CA LYS A 288 -11.16 -15.40 -11.79
C LYS A 288 -10.41 -16.71 -11.72
N VAL A 289 -11.00 -17.77 -12.24
CA VAL A 289 -10.42 -19.11 -12.23
C VAL A 289 -10.46 -19.67 -13.64
N SER A 290 -9.36 -20.27 -14.08
CA SER A 290 -9.35 -21.13 -15.26
C SER A 290 -8.77 -22.48 -14.89
N TYR A 291 -9.29 -23.56 -15.47
CA TYR A 291 -8.88 -24.90 -15.08
C TYR A 291 -8.91 -25.88 -16.23
N ASP A 292 -8.07 -26.89 -16.12
CA ASP A 292 -8.05 -28.10 -16.92
C ASP A 292 -7.99 -29.30 -15.97
N LEU A 293 -9.14 -29.89 -15.71
CA LEU A 293 -9.33 -30.98 -14.74
C LEU A 293 -9.83 -32.26 -15.44
N PRO A 294 -9.75 -33.43 -14.79
CA PRO A 294 -10.36 -34.64 -15.33
C PRO A 294 -11.88 -34.48 -15.47
N ARG A 295 -12.46 -35.15 -16.47
CA ARG A 295 -13.90 -35.37 -16.54
C ARG A 295 -14.22 -36.77 -16.05
N PHE A 296 -15.07 -36.90 -15.04
CA PHE A 296 -15.48 -38.19 -14.52
C PHE A 296 -16.68 -38.76 -15.28
N SER A 297 -16.68 -40.07 -15.48
CA SER A 297 -17.82 -40.85 -15.93
C SER A 297 -18.81 -41.07 -14.77
N ALA A 298 -20.02 -41.56 -15.07
CA ALA A 298 -21.06 -41.79 -14.06
C ALA A 298 -20.66 -42.84 -12.99
N ASP A 299 -19.66 -43.66 -13.28
CA ASP A 299 -19.06 -44.67 -12.39
C ASP A 299 -17.88 -44.12 -11.56
N GLY A 300 -17.58 -42.82 -11.64
CA GLY A 300 -16.49 -42.18 -10.90
C GLY A 300 -15.11 -42.36 -11.52
N THR A 301 -15.01 -42.96 -12.72
CA THR A 301 -13.71 -43.15 -13.40
C THR A 301 -13.32 -41.91 -14.24
N PRO A 302 -12.03 -41.52 -14.28
CA PRO A 302 -11.57 -40.42 -15.13
C PRO A 302 -11.65 -40.83 -16.59
N ASN A 303 -12.29 -40.01 -17.40
CA ASN A 303 -12.37 -40.19 -18.84
C ASN A 303 -11.13 -39.56 -19.52
N ARG A 304 -10.90 -39.92 -20.79
CA ARG A 304 -9.94 -39.25 -21.68
C ARG A 304 -10.31 -37.80 -22.00
N GLN A 305 -11.60 -37.45 -21.88
CA GLN A 305 -12.06 -36.07 -22.04
C GLN A 305 -11.67 -35.23 -20.83
N ARG A 306 -11.36 -33.94 -21.08
CA ARG A 306 -10.99 -32.97 -20.05
C ARG A 306 -12.16 -32.04 -19.74
N ASN A 307 -12.23 -31.60 -18.48
CA ASN A 307 -13.09 -30.54 -18.02
C ASN A 307 -12.30 -29.22 -18.06
N LEU A 308 -12.48 -28.45 -19.12
CA LEU A 308 -11.83 -27.15 -19.31
C LEU A 308 -12.87 -26.06 -19.10
N GLY A 309 -12.54 -25.05 -18.31
CA GLY A 309 -13.49 -23.98 -18.02
C GLY A 309 -12.85 -22.72 -17.47
N THR A 310 -13.67 -21.69 -17.35
CA THR A 310 -13.33 -20.43 -16.72
C THR A 310 -14.55 -19.94 -15.95
N ASP A 311 -14.32 -19.56 -14.69
CA ASP A 311 -15.34 -18.98 -13.82
C ASP A 311 -14.85 -17.65 -13.27
N SER A 312 -15.79 -16.77 -12.92
CA SER A 312 -15.48 -15.47 -12.33
C SER A 312 -16.50 -15.14 -11.26
N PHE A 313 -16.03 -14.69 -10.11
CA PHE A 313 -16.84 -14.27 -8.97
C PHE A 313 -16.43 -12.87 -8.57
N MET A 314 -17.41 -12.04 -8.23
CA MET A 314 -17.19 -10.68 -7.75
C MET A 314 -17.80 -10.54 -6.35
N LEU A 315 -17.08 -9.87 -5.47
CA LEU A 315 -17.51 -9.45 -4.14
C LEU A 315 -17.26 -7.94 -4.01
N ASP A 316 -18.32 -7.17 -4.17
CA ASP A 316 -18.27 -5.71 -4.08
C ASP A 316 -18.63 -5.27 -2.66
N SER A 317 -17.87 -4.34 -2.11
CA SER A 317 -18.23 -3.68 -0.86
C SER A 317 -19.35 -2.65 -1.12
N ASN A 318 -20.13 -2.37 -0.08
CA ASN A 318 -21.04 -1.23 -0.14
C ASN A 318 -20.21 0.06 -0.18
N PRO A 319 -20.51 0.99 -1.11
CA PRO A 319 -19.75 2.22 -1.21
C PRO A 319 -19.91 3.07 0.04
N THR A 320 -18.80 3.58 0.57
CA THR A 320 -18.79 4.59 1.62
C THR A 320 -18.75 5.97 0.98
N ASN A 321 -19.37 6.94 1.64
CA ASN A 321 -19.54 8.28 1.08
C ASN A 321 -19.14 9.33 2.12
N GLU A 322 -18.27 10.25 1.72
CA GLU A 322 -17.86 11.40 2.53
C GLU A 322 -18.19 12.69 1.78
N MET A 323 -18.98 13.57 2.41
CA MET A 323 -19.25 14.89 1.88
C MET A 323 -18.10 15.84 2.22
N LEU A 324 -17.56 16.51 1.20
CA LEU A 324 -16.49 17.48 1.38
C LEU A 324 -17.03 18.86 1.74
N SER A 325 -16.12 19.69 2.26
CA SER A 325 -16.41 21.09 2.59
C SER A 325 -16.81 21.90 1.34
N ILE A 326 -17.70 22.88 1.53
CA ILE A 326 -18.18 23.74 0.45
C ILE A 326 -17.28 25.00 0.39
N PRO A 327 -16.56 25.21 -0.72
CA PRO A 327 -15.72 26.40 -0.88
C PRO A 327 -16.56 27.64 -1.20
N GLN A 328 -16.28 28.72 -0.48
CA GLN A 328 -16.82 30.05 -0.72
C GLN A 328 -15.73 30.88 -1.41
N MET A 329 -15.89 31.07 -2.71
CA MET A 329 -15.00 31.85 -3.58
C MET A 329 -15.81 32.37 -4.76
N ARG A 330 -15.85 33.70 -4.94
CA ARG A 330 -16.73 34.35 -5.91
C ARG A 330 -16.06 34.58 -7.26
N ASP A 331 -14.77 34.87 -7.25
CA ASP A 331 -13.94 35.22 -8.40
C ASP A 331 -13.53 34.01 -9.25
N THR A 332 -13.83 32.79 -8.79
CA THR A 332 -13.62 31.56 -9.58
C THR A 332 -14.83 31.17 -10.43
N ASN A 333 -15.99 31.79 -10.22
CA ASN A 333 -17.20 31.49 -11.00
C ASN A 333 -17.01 31.83 -12.48
N GLY A 334 -17.25 30.87 -13.37
CA GLY A 334 -17.08 31.00 -14.81
C GLY A 334 -15.62 30.97 -15.28
N HIS A 335 -14.67 30.76 -14.38
CA HIS A 335 -13.27 30.56 -14.74
C HIS A 335 -13.05 29.17 -15.35
N ALA A 336 -12.14 29.03 -16.31
CA ALA A 336 -11.89 27.73 -16.96
C ALA A 336 -11.44 26.63 -15.96
N ALA A 337 -10.73 27.03 -14.90
CA ALA A 337 -10.31 26.17 -13.80
C ALA A 337 -11.30 26.13 -12.61
N GLU A 338 -12.54 26.59 -12.77
CA GLU A 338 -13.52 26.65 -11.66
C GLU A 338 -13.66 25.30 -10.94
N GLU A 339 -13.87 24.22 -11.69
CA GLU A 339 -14.07 22.88 -11.12
C GLU A 339 -12.81 22.36 -10.39
N PRO A 340 -11.61 22.33 -11.01
CA PRO A 340 -10.38 21.93 -10.30
C PRO A 340 -10.10 22.75 -9.04
N ILE A 341 -10.30 24.07 -9.09
CA ILE A 341 -10.08 24.94 -7.93
C ILE A 341 -11.07 24.59 -6.81
N ARG A 342 -12.36 24.44 -7.13
CA ARG A 342 -13.39 24.10 -6.15
C ARG A 342 -13.14 22.72 -5.55
N PHE A 343 -12.78 21.73 -6.35
CA PHE A 343 -12.48 20.38 -5.87
C PHE A 343 -11.28 20.37 -4.90
N LEU A 344 -10.16 20.98 -5.28
CA LEU A 344 -8.98 21.06 -4.42
C LEU A 344 -9.23 21.92 -3.16
N ALA A 345 -10.03 22.98 -3.26
CA ALA A 345 -10.45 23.73 -2.08
C ALA A 345 -11.35 22.90 -1.15
N SER A 346 -12.25 22.07 -1.70
CA SER A 346 -13.08 21.14 -0.93
C SER A 346 -12.25 20.10 -0.15
N LEU A 347 -11.12 19.67 -0.71
CA LEU A 347 -10.13 18.80 -0.05
C LEU A 347 -9.23 19.52 0.96
N SER A 348 -9.35 20.84 1.10
CA SER A 348 -8.43 21.69 1.87
C SER A 348 -7.02 21.84 1.28
N ALA A 349 -6.79 21.45 0.02
CA ALA A 349 -5.54 21.73 -0.72
C ALA A 349 -5.39 23.23 -0.99
N PHE A 350 -6.50 23.93 -1.24
CA PHE A 350 -6.59 25.38 -1.31
C PHE A 350 -7.44 25.96 -0.17
N PRO A 351 -7.29 27.26 0.14
CA PRO A 351 -8.18 27.92 1.10
C PRO A 351 -9.64 27.89 0.62
N ALA A 352 -10.51 27.29 1.43
CA ALA A 352 -11.92 27.12 1.10
C ALA A 352 -12.79 28.34 1.46
N GLN A 353 -12.37 29.20 2.38
CA GLN A 353 -13.17 30.29 2.92
C GLN A 353 -12.50 31.65 2.65
N VAL A 354 -12.51 32.09 1.39
CA VAL A 354 -11.87 33.35 0.96
C VAL A 354 -12.76 34.09 -0.04
N GLU A 355 -12.96 35.39 0.16
CA GLU A 355 -13.79 36.18 -0.77
C GLU A 355 -13.20 36.27 -2.18
N THR A 356 -11.86 36.28 -2.27
CA THR A 356 -11.09 36.37 -3.52
C THR A 356 -9.95 35.36 -3.46
N PHE A 357 -9.97 34.39 -4.37
CA PHE A 357 -8.94 33.36 -4.50
C PHE A 357 -7.74 33.83 -5.33
N GLY A 358 -8.00 34.61 -6.38
CA GLY A 358 -7.00 35.09 -7.34
C GLY A 358 -6.50 33.96 -8.26
N PRO A 359 -7.35 33.35 -9.10
CA PRO A 359 -6.98 32.20 -9.94
C PRO A 359 -5.79 32.46 -10.86
N ASP A 360 -5.68 33.67 -11.40
CA ASP A 360 -4.61 34.07 -12.34
C ASP A 360 -3.32 34.56 -11.65
N LEU A 361 -3.31 34.63 -10.32
CA LEU A 361 -2.11 35.02 -9.59
C LEU A 361 -1.10 33.88 -9.59
N PRO A 362 0.22 34.18 -9.63
CA PRO A 362 1.25 33.16 -9.46
C PRO A 362 1.05 32.39 -8.15
N ILE A 363 1.23 31.08 -8.19
CA ILE A 363 1.24 30.25 -6.98
C ILE A 363 2.59 30.37 -6.27
N SER A 364 2.58 30.42 -4.94
CA SER A 364 3.79 30.32 -4.14
C SER A 364 4.22 28.85 -3.93
N ARG A 365 5.51 28.65 -3.63
CA ARG A 365 6.07 27.34 -3.34
C ARG A 365 5.43 26.68 -2.12
N ALA A 366 5.07 27.48 -1.11
CA ALA A 366 4.36 27.01 0.08
C ALA A 366 2.90 26.60 -0.20
N GLU A 367 2.19 27.37 -1.05
CA GLU A 367 0.84 27.00 -1.49
C GLU A 367 0.85 25.69 -2.28
N PHE A 368 1.83 25.50 -3.17
CA PHE A 368 2.01 24.26 -3.91
C PHE A 368 2.33 23.07 -2.98
N ALA A 369 3.21 23.25 -1.99
CA ALA A 369 3.53 22.20 -1.01
C ALA A 369 2.30 21.74 -0.23
N ARG A 370 1.44 22.67 0.21
CA ARG A 370 0.14 22.35 0.81
C ARG A 370 -0.75 21.58 -0.15
N ALA A 371 -0.89 22.06 -1.37
CA ALA A 371 -1.81 21.44 -2.32
C ALA A 371 -1.36 20.01 -2.67
N LEU A 372 -0.05 19.79 -2.84
CA LEU A 372 0.53 18.50 -3.12
C LEU A 372 0.40 17.52 -1.94
N THR A 373 0.74 17.96 -0.71
CA THR A 373 0.62 17.10 0.48
C THR A 373 -0.81 16.64 0.71
N VAL A 374 -1.80 17.51 0.49
CA VAL A 374 -3.22 17.12 0.54
C VAL A 374 -3.55 16.14 -0.58
N ALA A 375 -3.13 16.41 -1.82
CA ALA A 375 -3.40 15.55 -2.96
C ALA A 375 -2.79 14.14 -2.82
N THR A 376 -1.71 13.97 -2.05
CA THR A 376 -1.05 12.67 -1.85
C THR A 376 -1.37 12.03 -0.49
N GLY A 377 -2.28 12.58 0.30
CA GLY A 377 -2.66 12.01 1.61
C GLY A 377 -1.66 12.27 2.75
N HIS A 378 -0.71 13.19 2.57
CA HIS A 378 0.34 13.52 3.54
C HIS A 378 0.06 14.80 4.33
N ALA A 379 -1.12 15.40 4.17
CA ALA A 379 -1.49 16.56 4.96
C ALA A 379 -1.62 16.19 6.43
N GLU A 380 -0.75 16.73 7.28
CA GLU A 380 -0.89 16.57 8.72
C GLU A 380 -2.25 17.13 9.16
N GLN A 381 -3.06 16.27 9.77
CA GLN A 381 -4.21 16.74 10.52
C GLN A 381 -3.64 17.58 11.67
N LYS A 382 -4.03 18.85 11.77
CA LYS A 382 -3.75 19.63 12.98
C LYS A 382 -4.30 18.84 14.16
N HIS A 383 -3.43 18.19 14.92
CA HIS A 383 -3.78 17.70 16.23
C HIS A 383 -4.25 18.92 17.01
N GLU A 384 -5.54 18.97 17.32
CA GLU A 384 -6.05 19.85 18.36
C GLU A 384 -5.18 19.55 19.59
N PRO A 385 -4.48 20.53 20.18
CA PRO A 385 -3.48 20.24 21.19
C PRO A 385 -4.18 19.56 22.36
N GLU A 386 -4.00 18.25 22.49
CA GLU A 386 -4.32 17.55 23.73
C GLU A 386 -3.63 18.34 24.84
N ARG A 387 -4.40 18.71 25.86
CA ARG A 387 -3.91 19.47 27.01
C ARG A 387 -2.80 18.67 27.70
N ARG A 388 -1.56 18.83 27.26
CA ARG A 388 -0.39 18.23 27.90
C ARG A 388 -0.19 18.91 29.26
N PRO A 389 0.00 18.15 30.35
CA PRO A 389 0.33 18.74 31.64
C PRO A 389 1.66 19.51 31.55
N SER A 390 1.69 20.66 32.21
CA SER A 390 2.70 21.74 32.10
C SER A 390 4.14 21.38 32.55
N PHE A 391 4.44 20.11 32.78
CA PHE A 391 5.75 19.66 33.28
C PHE A 391 6.69 19.11 32.20
N GLN A 392 6.24 18.95 30.96
CA GLN A 392 7.11 18.69 29.80
C GLN A 392 7.29 19.99 29.01
N ARG A 393 8.23 20.82 29.47
CA ARG A 393 8.65 22.01 28.75
C ARG A 393 9.37 21.56 27.47
N ALA A 394 8.69 21.72 26.34
CA ALA A 394 9.15 21.72 24.95
C ALA A 394 10.57 21.20 24.69
N ALA A 395 10.68 19.98 24.17
CA ALA A 395 11.68 19.76 23.13
C ALA A 395 11.30 20.72 22.00
N ARG A 396 12.12 21.76 21.78
CA ARG A 396 11.93 22.70 20.68
C ARG A 396 12.05 21.88 19.40
N GLU A 397 11.00 21.82 18.59
CA GLU A 397 11.13 21.25 17.25
C GLU A 397 12.17 22.08 16.50
N GLU A 398 13.21 21.42 16.00
CA GLU A 398 14.23 22.11 15.21
C GLU A 398 13.60 22.62 13.92
N THR A 399 13.77 23.92 13.64
CA THR A 399 13.30 24.54 12.39
C THR A 399 14.07 23.96 11.21
N LEU A 400 13.38 23.27 10.28
CA LEU A 400 14.02 22.66 9.10
C LEU A 400 14.61 23.69 8.14
N PHE A 401 13.95 24.84 8.00
CA PHE A 401 14.34 25.92 7.09
C PHE A 401 14.34 27.25 7.83
N ALA A 402 15.41 28.04 7.69
CA ALA A 402 15.56 29.31 8.40
C ALA A 402 14.58 30.40 7.92
N ASP A 403 14.05 30.27 6.71
CA ASP A 403 13.05 31.20 6.14
C ASP A 403 11.60 30.78 6.38
N VAL A 404 11.37 29.71 7.15
CA VAL A 404 10.04 29.26 7.57
C VAL A 404 9.96 29.36 9.09
N GLY A 405 9.40 30.48 9.58
CA GLY A 405 9.23 30.71 11.02
C GLY A 405 8.25 29.75 11.69
N GLU A 406 8.35 29.59 13.02
CA GLU A 406 7.49 28.68 13.82
C GLU A 406 5.97 28.93 13.59
N GLU A 407 5.58 30.20 13.42
CA GLU A 407 4.19 30.64 13.22
C GLU A 407 3.79 30.75 11.74
N HIS A 408 4.63 30.30 10.80
CA HIS A 408 4.31 30.40 9.38
C HIS A 408 3.11 29.49 9.05
N PRO A 409 2.04 30.01 8.38
CA PRO A 409 0.79 29.26 8.20
C PRO A 409 0.93 27.98 7.37
N TYR A 410 1.97 27.90 6.54
CA TYR A 410 2.29 26.72 5.74
C TYR A 410 3.37 25.82 6.34
N ARG A 411 3.93 26.13 7.52
CA ARG A 411 5.00 25.33 8.13
C ARG A 411 4.67 23.83 8.19
N PRO A 412 3.49 23.39 8.68
CA PRO A 412 3.19 21.96 8.78
C PRO A 412 3.19 21.26 7.41
N TYR A 413 2.72 21.95 6.36
CA TYR A 413 2.69 21.40 5.01
C TYR A 413 4.08 21.36 4.38
N ILE A 414 4.92 22.36 4.63
CA ILE A 414 6.30 22.40 4.15
C ILE A 414 7.11 21.28 4.81
N GLU A 415 6.96 21.10 6.12
CA GLU A 415 7.64 20.05 6.89
C GLU A 415 7.16 18.67 6.47
N SER A 416 5.84 18.47 6.32
CA SER A 416 5.30 17.23 5.76
C SER A 416 5.81 16.95 4.34
N ALA A 417 5.84 17.95 3.45
CA ALA A 417 6.34 17.78 2.10
C ALA A 417 7.82 17.37 2.08
N TYR A 418 8.61 17.90 3.01
CA TYR A 418 10.02 17.53 3.18
C TYR A 418 10.18 16.11 3.73
N HIS A 419 9.50 15.78 4.84
CA HIS A 419 9.61 14.49 5.49
C HIS A 419 9.12 13.33 4.62
N ASN A 420 8.10 13.57 3.78
CA ASN A 420 7.58 12.59 2.84
C ASN A 420 8.30 12.62 1.48
N ASN A 421 9.43 13.33 1.35
CA ASN A 421 10.23 13.46 0.14
C ASN A 421 9.44 13.94 -1.10
N LEU A 422 8.35 14.69 -0.90
CA LEU A 422 7.58 15.33 -1.96
C LEU A 422 8.32 16.56 -2.50
N MET A 423 8.87 17.39 -1.61
CA MET A 423 9.59 18.61 -1.97
C MET A 423 10.83 18.80 -1.11
N ALA A 424 11.92 19.23 -1.73
CA ALA A 424 13.12 19.65 -1.05
C ALA A 424 13.21 21.19 -0.97
N GLY A 425 14.04 21.68 -0.06
CA GLY A 425 14.44 23.09 -0.04
C GLY A 425 15.15 23.50 -1.34
N VAL A 426 15.16 24.80 -1.61
CA VAL A 426 15.94 25.37 -2.73
C VAL A 426 17.45 25.34 -2.44
N ASP A 427 17.81 25.27 -1.16
CA ASP A 427 19.14 24.95 -0.67
C ASP A 427 19.05 24.18 0.68
N GLN A 428 20.18 23.99 1.35
CA GLN A 428 20.25 23.20 2.59
C GLN A 428 19.48 23.80 3.78
N ASN A 429 19.19 25.10 3.79
CA ASN A 429 18.59 25.78 4.93
C ASN A 429 17.45 26.76 4.53
N ARG A 430 17.01 26.71 3.26
CA ARG A 430 16.00 27.61 2.71
C ARG A 430 14.97 26.85 1.88
N PHE A 431 13.69 27.15 2.11
CA PHE A 431 12.59 26.59 1.32
C PHE A 431 12.10 27.53 0.21
N ASP A 432 12.18 28.84 0.42
CA ASP A 432 11.59 29.89 -0.43
C ASP A 432 10.05 29.83 -0.50
N PRO A 433 9.34 29.97 0.65
CA PRO A 433 7.90 29.75 0.72
C PRO A 433 7.10 30.71 -0.17
N ASP A 434 7.56 31.95 -0.34
CA ASP A 434 6.93 32.98 -1.16
C ASP A 434 7.38 32.95 -2.64
N GLY A 435 8.37 32.11 -2.95
CA GLY A 435 8.91 31.96 -4.30
C GLY A 435 7.86 31.41 -5.28
N THR A 436 7.89 31.90 -6.52
CA THR A 436 6.97 31.43 -7.56
C THR A 436 7.43 30.13 -8.19
N MET A 437 6.50 29.24 -8.51
CA MET A 437 6.81 27.96 -9.17
C MET A 437 6.73 28.03 -10.69
N THR A 438 7.70 27.39 -11.33
CA THR A 438 7.68 27.14 -12.78
C THR A 438 7.00 25.81 -13.11
N ARG A 439 6.52 25.69 -14.35
CA ARG A 439 5.94 24.45 -14.88
C ARG A 439 6.94 23.28 -14.83
N ALA A 440 8.21 23.51 -15.20
CA ALA A 440 9.24 22.47 -15.13
C ALA A 440 9.45 21.94 -13.70
N GLU A 441 9.44 22.82 -12.69
CA GLU A 441 9.61 22.43 -11.29
C GLU A 441 8.43 21.59 -10.79
N ALA A 442 7.19 22.04 -11.02
CA ALA A 442 6.01 21.32 -10.58
C ALA A 442 5.93 19.92 -11.19
N VAL A 443 6.14 19.81 -12.50
CA VAL A 443 6.09 18.52 -13.21
C VAL A 443 7.20 17.58 -12.73
N THR A 444 8.40 18.12 -12.51
CA THR A 444 9.51 17.32 -11.97
C THR A 444 9.20 16.79 -10.57
N ILE A 445 8.52 17.58 -9.73
CA ILE A 445 8.08 17.15 -8.41
C ILE A 445 7.06 16.01 -8.53
N LEU A 446 6.04 16.13 -9.39
CA LEU A 446 5.01 15.10 -9.57
C LEU A 446 5.60 13.77 -10.07
N ILE A 447 6.47 13.81 -11.09
CA ILE A 447 7.13 12.60 -11.62
C ILE A 447 8.04 11.94 -10.59
N LYS A 448 8.74 12.75 -9.77
CA LYS A 448 9.55 12.23 -8.66
C LYS A 448 8.69 11.63 -7.55
N ALA A 449 7.53 12.22 -7.28
CA ALA A 449 6.60 11.70 -6.28
C ALA A 449 6.07 10.31 -6.67
N LEU A 450 5.87 10.06 -7.97
CA LEU A 450 5.56 8.72 -8.52
C LEU A 450 6.78 7.77 -8.53
N GLY A 451 8.00 8.29 -8.35
CA GLY A 451 9.23 7.49 -8.45
C GLY A 451 9.63 7.12 -9.89
N PHE A 452 9.07 7.80 -10.89
CA PHE A 452 9.25 7.46 -12.30
C PHE A 452 10.45 8.13 -12.96
N GLN A 453 11.24 8.94 -12.24
CA GLN A 453 12.36 9.70 -12.80
C GLN A 453 13.43 8.89 -13.55
N HIS A 454 13.43 7.56 -13.43
CA HIS A 454 14.38 6.67 -14.10
C HIS A 454 13.74 5.78 -15.18
N LEU A 455 12.45 5.98 -15.50
CA LEU A 455 11.75 5.25 -16.55
C LEU A 455 11.92 5.87 -17.95
N ALA A 456 12.50 7.07 -18.02
CA ALA A 456 12.83 7.70 -19.29
C ALA A 456 13.95 6.93 -20.03
N PRO A 457 14.00 6.95 -21.38
CA PRO A 457 15.02 6.25 -22.14
C PRO A 457 16.44 6.74 -21.80
N ILE A 458 17.43 5.85 -21.75
CA ILE A 458 18.82 6.22 -21.38
C ILE A 458 19.58 6.91 -22.55
N GLN A 459 19.12 6.72 -23.78
CA GLN A 459 19.74 7.24 -25.01
C GLN A 459 19.38 8.71 -25.26
N GLN A 460 19.88 9.32 -26.34
CA GLN A 460 19.36 10.63 -26.78
C GLN A 460 17.92 10.47 -27.30
N TYR A 461 16.92 10.96 -26.55
CA TYR A 461 15.51 11.05 -26.97
C TYR A 461 15.03 12.50 -26.95
N GLY A 462 14.08 12.84 -27.82
CA GLY A 462 13.37 14.12 -27.73
C GLY A 462 12.19 14.00 -26.76
N THR A 463 11.84 15.08 -26.07
CA THR A 463 10.63 15.12 -25.22
C THR A 463 9.33 15.14 -26.03
N GLY A 464 9.41 15.36 -27.35
CA GLY A 464 8.26 15.51 -28.24
C GLY A 464 7.68 16.93 -28.30
N TYR A 465 8.12 17.84 -27.41
CA TYR A 465 7.68 19.23 -27.40
C TYR A 465 8.43 20.11 -28.40
N LEU A 466 7.76 21.14 -28.91
CA LEU A 466 8.31 22.09 -29.87
C LEU A 466 9.43 22.96 -29.28
N ASP A 467 9.39 23.18 -27.97
CA ASP A 467 10.41 23.90 -27.20
C ASP A 467 11.33 22.97 -26.39
N ASP A 468 11.55 21.74 -26.88
CA ASP A 468 12.47 20.76 -26.27
C ASP A 468 13.83 21.36 -25.88
N ALA A 469 14.39 22.22 -26.74
CA ALA A 469 15.66 22.90 -26.50
C ALA A 469 15.66 23.89 -25.32
N GLN A 470 14.48 24.33 -24.86
CA GLN A 470 14.33 25.20 -23.69
C GLN A 470 14.16 24.41 -22.38
N ILE A 471 13.90 23.10 -22.47
CA ILE A 471 13.71 22.24 -21.31
C ILE A 471 15.07 21.98 -20.67
N PRO A 472 15.28 22.37 -19.40
CA PRO A 472 16.56 22.17 -18.76
C PRO A 472 16.81 20.68 -18.51
N LEU A 473 18.08 20.27 -18.52
CA LEU A 473 18.47 18.86 -18.44
C LEU A 473 17.87 18.13 -17.22
N TRP A 474 17.76 18.81 -16.07
CA TRP A 474 17.19 18.25 -14.84
C TRP A 474 15.68 17.98 -14.91
N ALA A 475 14.96 18.63 -15.83
CA ALA A 475 13.51 18.48 -16.03
C ALA A 475 13.17 17.59 -17.22
N ARG A 476 14.16 17.20 -18.03
CA ARG A 476 13.93 16.59 -19.34
C ARG A 476 13.25 15.22 -19.23
N ASP A 477 13.70 14.38 -18.31
CA ASP A 477 13.11 13.07 -18.02
C ASP A 477 11.66 13.23 -17.54
N ALA A 478 11.43 14.19 -16.65
CA ALA A 478 10.10 14.47 -16.13
C ALA A 478 9.16 15.04 -17.19
N ALA A 479 9.64 15.93 -18.07
CA ALA A 479 8.85 16.48 -19.15
C ALA A 479 8.43 15.39 -20.14
N TYR A 480 9.38 14.53 -20.55
CA TYR A 480 9.08 13.38 -21.40
C TYR A 480 8.03 12.46 -20.77
N LEU A 481 8.23 12.04 -19.53
CA LEU A 481 7.31 11.14 -18.84
C LEU A 481 5.94 11.78 -18.61
N ALA A 482 5.88 13.08 -18.30
CA ALA A 482 4.60 13.77 -18.16
C ALA A 482 3.80 13.84 -19.47
N GLY A 483 4.49 13.91 -20.61
CA GLY A 483 3.88 13.76 -21.93
C GLY A 483 3.36 12.34 -22.17
N GLU A 484 4.19 11.31 -21.92
CA GLU A 484 3.82 9.89 -22.10
C GLU A 484 2.66 9.46 -21.20
N LEU A 485 2.59 9.99 -19.98
CA LEU A 485 1.53 9.69 -19.01
C LEU A 485 0.27 10.54 -19.23
N GLY A 486 0.29 11.50 -20.17
CA GLY A 486 -0.84 12.40 -20.38
C GLY A 486 -1.10 13.39 -19.24
N LEU A 487 -0.16 13.55 -18.29
CA LEU A 487 -0.26 14.53 -17.19
C LEU A 487 -0.20 15.97 -17.69
N ILE A 488 0.30 16.18 -18.90
CA ILE A 488 0.34 17.47 -19.58
C ILE A 488 -0.31 17.34 -20.95
N THR A 489 -1.52 17.88 -21.08
CA THR A 489 -2.29 17.91 -22.32
C THR A 489 -2.33 19.33 -22.89
N ASP A 490 -1.19 19.85 -23.34
CA ASP A 490 -1.18 21.13 -24.05
C ASP A 490 -1.35 20.91 -25.57
N GLN A 491 -2.47 21.41 -26.12
CA GLN A 491 -2.78 21.34 -27.55
C GLN A 491 -1.84 22.16 -28.43
N SER A 492 -1.08 23.10 -27.84
CA SER A 492 -0.12 23.93 -28.57
C SER A 492 1.18 23.19 -28.93
N GLY A 493 1.44 22.04 -28.32
CA GLY A 493 2.68 21.26 -28.52
C GLY A 493 3.91 21.84 -27.80
N TYR A 494 3.74 22.85 -26.94
CA TYR A 494 4.82 23.44 -26.14
C TYR A 494 4.76 22.97 -24.68
N PHE A 495 5.92 22.75 -24.06
CA PHE A 495 6.03 22.44 -22.63
C PHE A 495 6.07 23.70 -21.76
N GLN A 496 6.70 24.77 -22.23
CA GLN A 496 6.87 26.06 -21.56
C GLN A 496 7.56 25.95 -20.19
N PRO A 497 8.81 25.46 -20.13
CA PRO A 497 9.45 25.06 -18.87
C PRO A 497 9.60 26.20 -17.85
N GLN A 498 9.81 27.43 -18.31
CA GLN A 498 10.03 28.61 -17.46
C GLN A 498 8.75 29.37 -17.13
N ARG A 499 7.59 28.95 -17.68
CA ARG A 499 6.33 29.63 -17.40
C ARG A 499 5.99 29.51 -15.93
N LYS A 500 5.69 30.64 -15.30
CA LYS A 500 5.20 30.69 -13.92
C LYS A 500 3.78 30.14 -13.88
N LEU A 501 3.53 29.22 -12.96
CA LEU A 501 2.21 28.64 -12.76
C LEU A 501 1.34 29.61 -11.98
N THR A 502 0.11 29.80 -12.46
CA THR A 502 -0.93 30.43 -11.66
C THR A 502 -1.54 29.42 -10.69
N LYS A 503 -2.36 29.91 -9.75
CA LYS A 503 -3.16 29.03 -8.88
C LYS A 503 -4.12 28.17 -9.69
N ALA A 504 -4.70 28.72 -10.77
CA ALA A 504 -5.54 27.99 -11.70
C ALA A 504 -4.77 26.91 -12.47
N ASP A 505 -3.58 27.21 -12.99
CA ASP A 505 -2.74 26.20 -13.66
C ASP A 505 -2.41 25.05 -12.72
N THR A 506 -2.08 25.36 -11.47
CA THR A 506 -1.76 24.35 -10.45
C THR A 506 -2.98 23.51 -10.12
N ALA A 507 -4.16 24.13 -10.04
CA ALA A 507 -5.39 23.41 -9.76
C ALA A 507 -5.69 22.37 -10.84
N ILE A 508 -5.56 22.75 -12.12
CA ILE A 508 -5.70 21.85 -13.26
C ILE A 508 -4.66 20.73 -13.17
N LEU A 509 -3.38 21.07 -13.03
CA LEU A 509 -2.29 20.10 -13.00
C LEU A 509 -2.44 19.06 -11.87
N LEU A 510 -2.84 19.49 -10.67
CA LEU A 510 -3.05 18.57 -9.54
C LEU A 510 -4.34 17.76 -9.68
N ASN A 511 -5.38 18.32 -10.30
CA ASN A 511 -6.58 17.54 -10.62
C ASN A 511 -6.25 16.44 -11.63
N ASP A 512 -5.50 16.75 -12.69
CA ASP A 512 -5.05 15.79 -13.69
C ASP A 512 -4.14 14.72 -13.06
N PHE A 513 -3.29 15.12 -12.11
CA PHE A 513 -2.47 14.19 -11.34
C PHE A 513 -3.31 13.24 -10.45
N ILE A 514 -4.34 13.75 -9.78
CA ILE A 514 -5.30 12.93 -9.02
C ILE A 514 -6.06 11.99 -9.96
N ASP A 515 -6.45 12.47 -11.14
CA ASP A 515 -7.13 11.69 -12.17
C ASP A 515 -6.24 10.53 -12.66
N TYR A 516 -4.97 10.80 -12.94
CA TYR A 516 -3.98 9.79 -13.26
C TYR A 516 -3.86 8.71 -12.16
N LEU A 517 -3.73 9.13 -10.90
CA LEU A 517 -3.61 8.23 -9.74
C LEU A 517 -4.85 7.33 -9.58
N ARG A 518 -6.06 7.87 -9.80
CA ARG A 518 -7.31 7.13 -9.58
C ARG A 518 -7.75 6.28 -10.78
N GLN A 519 -7.41 6.68 -12.02
CA GLN A 519 -7.87 6.03 -13.25
C GLN A 519 -6.75 5.36 -14.02
N ASP A 520 -5.74 6.11 -14.47
CA ASP A 520 -4.77 5.62 -15.46
C ASP A 520 -3.77 4.64 -14.87
N LEU A 521 -3.24 4.95 -13.67
CA LEU A 521 -2.36 4.03 -12.95
C LEU A 521 -3.09 2.71 -12.66
N ARG A 522 -4.37 2.81 -12.27
CA ARG A 522 -5.23 1.65 -12.04
C ARG A 522 -5.45 0.85 -13.31
N TYR A 523 -5.73 1.53 -14.43
CA TYR A 523 -5.93 0.89 -15.73
C TYR A 523 -4.68 0.12 -16.18
N ASP A 524 -3.48 0.69 -15.99
CA ASP A 524 -2.22 0.03 -16.33
C ASP A 524 -2.07 -1.30 -15.59
N TYR A 525 -2.26 -1.28 -14.27
CA TYR A 525 -2.15 -2.48 -13.44
C TYR A 525 -3.30 -3.47 -13.61
N ARG A 526 -4.48 -3.01 -14.05
CA ARG A 526 -5.60 -3.92 -14.31
C ARG A 526 -5.49 -4.57 -15.69
N GLU A 527 -5.39 -3.77 -16.74
CA GLU A 527 -5.50 -4.27 -18.10
C GLU A 527 -4.22 -4.92 -18.63
N ARG A 528 -3.03 -4.46 -18.21
CA ARG A 528 -1.78 -5.16 -18.58
C ARG A 528 -1.55 -6.44 -17.79
N ILE A 529 -2.32 -6.71 -16.74
CA ILE A 529 -2.17 -7.93 -15.92
C ILE A 529 -3.30 -8.92 -16.21
N LEU A 530 -4.53 -8.45 -16.47
CA LEU A 530 -5.67 -9.33 -16.75
C LEU A 530 -5.74 -9.82 -18.22
N ASN A 531 -5.06 -9.14 -19.16
CA ASN A 531 -5.09 -9.47 -20.59
C ASN A 531 -3.82 -10.18 -21.10
N PHE A 532 -2.95 -10.66 -20.21
CA PHE A 532 -1.80 -11.51 -20.56
C PHE A 532 -1.98 -12.96 -20.11
#